data_AF-A0A9P4VN31-F1
#
_entry.id   AF-A0A9P4VN31-F1
#
_cell.length_a   1.000
_cell.length_b   1.000
_cell.length_c   1.000
_cell.angle_alpha   90.00
_cell.angle_beta   90.00
_cell.angle_gamma   90.00
#
_symmetry.space_group_name_H-M   'P 1'
#
loop_
_entity.id
_entity.type
_entity.pdbx_description
1 polymer ?
#
loop_
_entity_poly.entity_id
_entity_poly.type
_entity_poly.pdbx_seq_one_letter_code
_entity_poly.pdbx_strand_id
1 'polypeptide(L)'
;MRLFLLPISTRRALIYSERIPQRPDAKLSIVDRVINKSSETWARWEKEEGGWKRWVTRKGESIFKRIPYEEWGLKSIPALSERRKIALKEGKENAEVLFPGLFLNEAKVPEILRQLAQERQSLHRKRLIWSIVGMPISAPFALVPMYESLDRVWKLQFANTAAEYLIFPSSI
;
A
#
# COMPACT_ATOMS: atom_id res chain seq x y z
N MET A 1 -10.04 -19.40 4.94
CA MET A 1 -9.25 -18.22 5.40
C MET A 1 -10.14 -17.39 6.29
N ARG A 2 -9.61 -16.89 7.40
CA ARG A 2 -10.39 -16.13 8.38
C ARG A 2 -10.10 -14.64 8.22
N LEU A 3 -11.15 -13.89 7.91
CA LEU A 3 -11.16 -12.44 7.86
C LEU A 3 -11.84 -11.93 9.13
N PHE A 4 -11.16 -11.08 9.87
CA PHE A 4 -11.69 -10.39 11.04
C PHE A 4 -12.08 -8.98 10.62
N LEU A 5 -13.33 -8.63 10.82
CA LEU A 5 -13.85 -7.28 10.65
C LEU A 5 -14.05 -6.66 12.02
N LEU A 6 -13.19 -5.69 12.36
CA LEU A 6 -13.19 -5.02 13.66
C LEU A 6 -13.75 -3.61 13.50
N PRO A 7 -14.91 -3.28 14.09
CA PRO A 7 -15.41 -1.91 14.10
C PRO A 7 -14.52 -1.05 15.00
N ILE A 8 -13.89 -0.03 14.44
CA ILE A 8 -13.14 0.98 15.23
C ILE A 8 -14.08 2.13 15.59
N SER A 9 -15.03 2.43 14.72
CA SER A 9 -16.00 3.50 14.90
C SER A 9 -17.32 3.14 14.20
N THR A 10 -18.36 3.94 14.41
CA THR A 10 -19.69 3.76 13.79
C THR A 10 -19.68 3.81 12.27
N ARG A 11 -18.63 4.39 11.66
CA ARG A 11 -18.46 4.52 10.20
C ARG A 11 -17.19 3.87 9.67
N ARG A 12 -16.33 3.31 10.52
CA ARG A 12 -15.01 2.82 10.10
C ARG A 12 -14.73 1.44 10.69
N ALA A 13 -14.33 0.52 9.81
CA ALA A 13 -13.99 -0.85 10.17
C ALA A 13 -12.57 -1.19 9.68
N LEU A 14 -11.82 -1.88 10.52
CA LEU A 14 -10.54 -2.46 10.19
C LEU A 14 -10.75 -3.89 9.71
N ILE A 15 -10.14 -4.23 8.58
CA ILE A 15 -10.09 -5.59 8.07
C ILE A 15 -8.72 -6.19 8.38
N TYR A 16 -8.72 -7.39 8.95
CA TYR A 16 -7.51 -8.16 9.22
C TYR A 16 -7.71 -9.59 8.75
N SER A 17 -6.76 -10.11 7.97
CA SER A 17 -6.72 -11.53 7.64
C SER A 17 -5.71 -12.24 8.52
N GLU A 18 -6.09 -13.38 9.08
CA GLU A 18 -5.11 -14.30 9.62
C GLU A 18 -4.19 -14.75 8.47
N ARG A 19 -2.88 -14.52 8.63
CA ARG A 19 -1.89 -14.99 7.65
C ARG A 19 -1.75 -16.48 7.79
N ILE A 20 -2.20 -17.21 6.77
CA ILE A 20 -1.87 -18.62 6.62
C ILE A 20 -0.35 -18.69 6.34
N PRO A 21 0.44 -19.42 7.14
CA PRO A 21 1.87 -19.56 6.90
C PRO A 21 2.11 -20.10 5.50
N GLN A 22 2.89 -19.36 4.72
CA GLN A 22 3.35 -19.80 3.40
C GLN A 22 4.18 -21.07 3.60
N ARG A 23 3.87 -22.14 2.87
CA ARG A 23 4.69 -23.36 2.93
C ARG A 23 6.12 -23.01 2.49
N PRO A 24 7.16 -23.36 3.27
CA PRO A 24 8.54 -23.01 2.97
C PRO A 24 9.03 -23.55 1.60
N ASP A 25 8.41 -24.62 1.10
CA ASP A 25 8.74 -25.25 -0.19
C ASP A 25 7.96 -24.69 -1.40
N ALA A 26 7.09 -23.68 -1.21
CA ALA A 26 6.39 -23.07 -2.32
C ALA A 26 7.35 -22.17 -3.13
N LYS A 27 7.52 -22.48 -4.42
CA LYS A 27 8.31 -21.64 -5.34
C LYS A 27 7.77 -20.20 -5.32
N LEU A 28 8.55 -19.27 -4.77
CA LEU A 28 8.22 -17.85 -4.72
C LEU A 28 7.98 -17.32 -6.14
N SER A 29 6.91 -16.52 -6.31
CA SER A 29 6.68 -15.82 -7.57
C SER A 29 7.84 -14.86 -7.86
N ILE A 30 8.09 -14.58 -9.13
CA ILE A 30 9.07 -13.56 -9.54
C ILE A 30 8.74 -12.22 -8.89
N VAL A 31 7.44 -11.91 -8.80
CA VAL A 31 6.93 -10.71 -8.11
C VAL A 31 7.31 -10.72 -6.63
N ASP A 32 7.11 -11.84 -5.94
CA ASP A 32 7.45 -11.98 -4.52
C ASP A 32 8.95 -11.82 -4.30
N ARG A 33 9.78 -12.34 -5.21
CA ARG A 33 11.24 -12.17 -5.15
C ARG A 33 11.64 -10.70 -5.29
N VAL A 34 11.04 -9.96 -6.22
CA VAL A 34 11.30 -8.52 -6.40
C VAL A 34 10.87 -7.73 -5.17
N ILE A 35 9.71 -8.06 -4.59
CA ILE A 35 9.19 -7.43 -3.37
C ILE A 35 10.15 -7.67 -2.19
N ASN A 36 10.58 -8.92 -2.00
CA ASN A 36 11.52 -9.28 -0.94
C ASN A 36 12.85 -8.55 -1.11
N LYS A 37 13.39 -8.49 -2.33
CA LYS A 37 14.64 -7.79 -2.59
C LYS A 37 14.55 -6.28 -2.36
N SER A 38 13.42 -5.69 -2.73
CA SER A 38 13.14 -4.28 -2.47
C SER A 38 13.06 -4.01 -0.96
N SER A 39 12.44 -4.92 -0.21
CA SER A 39 12.32 -4.83 1.26
C SER A 39 13.69 -4.94 1.95
N GLU A 40 14.54 -5.89 1.53
CA GLU A 40 15.92 -5.99 2.00
C GLU A 40 16.73 -4.73 1.70
N THR A 41 16.59 -4.19 0.49
CA THR A 41 17.31 -3.00 0.06
C THR A 41 16.88 -1.77 0.86
N TRP A 42 15.58 -1.64 1.13
CA TRP A 42 15.03 -0.59 1.98
C TRP A 42 15.58 -0.69 3.41
N ALA A 43 15.54 -1.88 4.01
CA ALA A 43 16.06 -2.10 5.36
C ALA A 43 17.56 -1.81 5.45
N ARG A 44 18.33 -2.07 4.39
CA ARG A 44 19.74 -1.71 4.32
C ARG A 44 19.94 -0.19 4.29
N TRP A 45 19.16 0.55 3.49
CA TRP A 45 19.24 2.01 3.44
C TRP A 45 18.83 2.69 4.74
N GLU A 46 17.91 2.07 5.49
CA GLU A 46 17.50 2.58 6.79
C GLU A 46 18.64 2.53 7.82
N LYS A 47 19.53 1.53 7.72
CA LYS A 47 20.70 1.39 8.60
C LYS A 47 21.87 2.32 8.25
N GLU A 48 21.84 2.99 7.11
CA GLU A 48 22.92 3.92 6.72
C GLU A 48 22.87 5.19 7.59
N GLU A 49 24.03 5.66 8.05
CA GLU A 49 24.13 6.76 9.01
C GLU A 49 23.78 8.13 8.40
N GLY A 50 23.98 8.31 7.09
CA GLY A 50 23.74 9.57 6.39
C GLY A 50 23.59 9.46 4.88
N GLY A 51 23.46 10.61 4.21
CA GLY A 51 23.36 10.72 2.75
C GLY A 51 21.93 10.62 2.19
N TRP A 52 21.85 10.61 0.86
CA TRP A 52 20.57 10.67 0.14
C TRP A 52 19.68 9.45 0.41
N LYS A 53 20.24 8.26 0.62
CA LYS A 53 19.48 7.03 0.93
C LYS A 53 18.78 7.12 2.29
N ARG A 54 19.46 7.68 3.30
CA ARG A 54 18.88 7.97 4.61
C ARG A 54 17.80 9.06 4.52
N TRP A 55 18.00 10.07 3.68
CA TRP A 55 16.98 11.09 3.41
C TRP A 55 15.74 10.48 2.74
N VAL A 56 15.92 9.64 1.70
CA VAL A 56 14.82 8.97 0.99
C VAL A 56 14.03 8.07 1.94
N THR A 57 14.71 7.26 2.76
CA THR A 57 14.03 6.38 3.73
C THR A 57 13.27 7.17 4.79
N ARG A 58 13.85 8.24 5.36
CA ARG A 58 13.15 9.13 6.31
C ARG A 58 11.94 9.83 5.71
N LYS A 59 12.08 10.36 4.49
CA LYS A 59 10.96 11.02 3.79
C LYS A 59 9.86 10.00 3.45
N GLY A 60 10.26 8.81 3.00
CA GLY A 60 9.37 7.68 2.74
C GLY A 60 8.61 7.26 3.99
N GLU A 61 9.27 7.13 5.14
CA GLU A 61 8.64 6.82 6.42
C GLU A 61 7.59 7.88 6.80
N SER A 62 7.89 9.17 6.63
CA SER A 62 6.93 10.26 6.86
C SER A 62 5.70 10.15 5.95
N ILE A 63 5.88 9.71 4.70
CA ILE A 63 4.77 9.44 3.78
C ILE A 63 4.00 8.18 4.20
N PHE A 64 4.68 7.11 4.62
CA PHE A 64 4.05 5.87 5.06
C PHE A 64 3.20 6.06 6.33
N LYS A 65 3.60 6.95 7.23
CA LYS A 65 2.82 7.35 8.41
C LYS A 65 1.47 8.00 8.06
N ARG A 66 1.30 8.51 6.83
CA ARG A 66 0.04 9.10 6.35
C ARG A 66 -0.92 8.08 5.74
N ILE A 67 -0.50 6.83 5.56
CA ILE A 67 -1.35 5.79 4.98
C ILE A 67 -2.44 5.42 6.02
N PRO A 68 -3.74 5.50 5.65
CA PRO A 68 -4.82 5.10 6.54
C PRO A 68 -4.68 3.64 6.99
N TYR A 69 -5.14 3.35 8.21
CA TYR A 69 -5.04 2.00 8.77
C TYR A 69 -5.90 0.99 8.00
N GLU A 70 -6.98 1.42 7.34
CA GLU A 70 -7.82 0.58 6.48
C GLU A 70 -7.01 0.01 5.31
N GLU A 71 -6.16 0.84 4.69
CA GLU A 71 -5.28 0.43 3.59
C GLU A 71 -4.17 -0.50 4.08
N TRP A 72 -3.68 -0.29 5.31
CA TRP A 72 -2.74 -1.20 5.96
C TRP A 72 -3.36 -2.58 6.24
N GLY A 73 -4.62 -2.62 6.67
CA GLY A 73 -5.37 -3.87 6.89
C GLY A 73 -5.47 -4.70 5.62
N LEU A 74 -5.70 -4.07 4.47
CA LEU A 74 -5.77 -4.75 3.17
C LEU A 74 -4.47 -5.46 2.78
N LYS A 75 -3.30 -5.01 3.26
CA LYS A 75 -2.02 -5.70 2.99
C LYS A 75 -1.92 -7.07 3.66
N SER A 76 -2.71 -7.33 4.69
CA SER A 76 -2.76 -8.65 5.35
C SER A 76 -3.45 -9.70 4.48
N ILE A 77 -4.31 -9.26 3.56
CA ILE A 77 -5.13 -10.12 2.73
C ILE A 77 -4.24 -10.75 1.64
N PRO A 78 -4.18 -12.08 1.54
CA PRO A 78 -3.40 -12.74 0.51
C PRO A 78 -3.96 -12.40 -0.87
N ALA A 79 -3.06 -12.25 -1.85
CA ALA A 79 -3.44 -12.02 -3.23
C ALA A 79 -4.32 -13.17 -3.75
N LEU A 80 -5.37 -12.81 -4.49
CA LEU A 80 -6.33 -13.76 -5.04
C LEU A 80 -5.76 -14.37 -6.32
N SER A 81 -5.08 -15.53 -6.20
CA SER A 81 -4.57 -16.27 -7.36
C SER A 81 -5.71 -16.80 -8.22
N GLU A 82 -5.50 -16.95 -9.53
CA GLU A 82 -6.54 -17.48 -10.44
C GLU A 82 -7.04 -18.86 -10.01
N ARG A 83 -6.14 -19.74 -9.53
CA ARG A 83 -6.50 -21.04 -8.95
C ARG A 83 -7.46 -20.89 -7.77
N ARG A 84 -7.19 -19.91 -6.91
CA ARG A 84 -8.01 -19.64 -5.73
C ARG A 84 -9.35 -19.00 -6.10
N LYS A 85 -9.40 -18.13 -7.11
CA LYS A 85 -10.66 -17.61 -7.66
C LYS A 85 -11.57 -18.73 -8.13
N ILE A 86 -11.00 -19.71 -8.84
CA ILE A 86 -11.74 -20.87 -9.34
C ILE A 86 -12.21 -21.71 -8.16
N ALA A 87 -11.35 -22.02 -7.19
CA ALA A 87 -11.72 -22.79 -6.00
C ALA A 87 -12.82 -22.13 -5.15
N LEU A 88 -12.81 -20.80 -5.02
CA LEU A 88 -13.87 -20.04 -4.35
C LEU A 88 -15.19 -20.07 -5.13
N LYS A 89 -15.14 -19.93 -6.46
CA LYS A 89 -16.34 -20.01 -7.31
C LYS A 89 -16.96 -21.41 -7.31
N GLU A 90 -16.12 -22.45 -7.23
CA GLU A 90 -16.54 -23.86 -7.16
C GLU A 90 -16.96 -24.27 -5.74
N GLY A 91 -16.92 -23.38 -4.75
CA GLY A 91 -17.29 -23.67 -3.35
C GLY A 91 -16.30 -24.61 -2.63
N LYS A 92 -15.14 -24.89 -3.22
CA LYS A 92 -14.09 -25.74 -2.63
C LYS A 92 -13.32 -25.03 -1.51
N GLU A 93 -13.23 -23.70 -1.58
CA GLU A 93 -12.70 -22.86 -0.52
C GLU A 93 -13.76 -21.86 -0.05
N ASN A 94 -13.85 -21.63 1.27
CA ASN A 94 -14.69 -20.58 1.84
C ASN A 94 -13.83 -19.52 2.55
N ALA A 95 -14.24 -18.26 2.38
CA ALA A 95 -13.70 -17.12 3.13
C ALA A 95 -14.65 -16.84 4.30
N GLU A 96 -14.24 -17.24 5.50
CA GLU A 96 -14.99 -16.99 6.73
C GLU A 96 -14.76 -15.54 7.17
N VAL A 97 -15.83 -14.80 7.40
CA VAL A 97 -15.76 -13.43 7.93
C VAL A 97 -16.29 -13.44 9.36
N LEU A 98 -15.41 -13.14 10.30
CA LEU A 98 -15.70 -13.01 11.73
C LEU A 98 -15.90 -11.53 12.04
N PHE A 99 -17.06 -11.20 12.60
CA PHE A 99 -17.42 -9.85 13.01
C PHE A 99 -18.16 -9.89 14.35
N PRO A 100 -18.02 -8.85 15.19
CA PRO A 100 -18.79 -8.75 16.41
C PRO A 100 -20.24 -8.36 16.07
N GLY A 101 -21.15 -9.33 16.15
CA GLY A 101 -22.58 -9.13 15.82
C GLY A 101 -23.29 -8.08 16.68
N LEU A 102 -22.74 -7.74 17.85
CA LEU A 102 -23.30 -6.70 18.73
C LEU A 102 -23.24 -5.29 18.11
N PHE A 103 -22.23 -5.03 17.27
CA PHE A 103 -21.96 -3.69 16.71
C PHE A 103 -22.13 -3.64 15.19
N LEU A 104 -22.20 -4.79 14.52
CA LEU A 104 -22.28 -4.91 13.07
C LEU A 104 -23.44 -5.82 12.68
N ASN A 105 -24.37 -5.26 11.91
CA ASN A 105 -25.43 -6.04 11.29
C ASN A 105 -24.86 -6.86 10.13
N GLU A 106 -25.11 -8.17 10.12
CA GLU A 106 -24.66 -9.12 9.11
C GLU A 106 -25.01 -8.66 7.68
N ALA A 107 -26.20 -8.06 7.49
CA ALA A 107 -26.63 -7.57 6.18
C ALA A 107 -25.74 -6.46 5.61
N LYS A 108 -25.06 -5.67 6.48
CA LYS A 108 -24.19 -4.56 6.08
C LYS A 108 -22.72 -4.97 5.86
N VAL A 109 -22.32 -6.13 6.37
CA VAL A 109 -20.95 -6.67 6.22
C VAL A 109 -20.50 -6.71 4.75
N PRO A 110 -21.26 -7.28 3.79
CA PRO A 110 -20.82 -7.34 2.39
C PRO A 110 -20.68 -5.95 1.75
N GLU A 111 -21.55 -5.00 2.11
CA GLU A 111 -21.49 -3.63 1.63
C GLU A 111 -20.21 -2.92 2.11
N ILE A 112 -19.90 -3.04 3.40
CA ILE A 112 -18.67 -2.47 4.00
C ILE A 112 -17.42 -3.06 3.35
N LEU A 113 -17.38 -4.39 3.16
CA LEU A 113 -16.26 -5.06 2.50
C LEU A 113 -16.08 -4.57 1.06
N ARG A 114 -17.19 -4.38 0.32
CA ARG A 114 -17.16 -3.87 -1.05
C ARG A 114 -16.66 -2.42 -1.09
N GLN A 115 -17.13 -1.58 -0.17
CA GLN A 115 -16.68 -0.20 -0.04
C GLN A 115 -15.18 -0.14 0.23
N LEU A 116 -14.68 -0.85 1.25
CA LEU A 116 -13.26 -0.93 1.58
C LEU A 116 -12.41 -1.42 0.39
N ALA A 117 -12.92 -2.37 -0.39
CA ALA A 117 -12.23 -2.89 -1.56
C ALA A 117 -12.21 -1.92 -2.74
N GLN A 118 -13.21 -1.07 -2.93
CA GLN A 118 -13.38 -0.25 -4.15
C GLN A 118 -12.98 1.22 -3.98
N GLU A 119 -13.18 1.81 -2.81
CA GLU A 119 -13.10 3.25 -2.58
C GLU A 119 -11.73 3.85 -2.96
N ARG A 120 -10.64 3.11 -2.73
CA ARG A 120 -9.26 3.57 -2.99
C ARG A 120 -8.63 3.02 -4.28
N GLN A 121 -9.26 2.06 -4.95
CA GLN A 121 -8.68 1.38 -6.12
C GLN A 121 -8.43 2.31 -7.29
N SER A 122 -9.37 3.20 -7.59
CA SER A 122 -9.26 4.15 -8.70
C SER A 122 -8.09 5.12 -8.50
N LEU A 123 -7.87 5.58 -7.26
CA LEU A 123 -6.77 6.45 -6.88
C LEU A 123 -5.42 5.74 -7.02
N HIS A 124 -5.29 4.51 -6.50
CA HIS A 124 -4.06 3.73 -6.63
C HIS A 124 -3.73 3.44 -8.10
N ARG A 125 -4.72 3.10 -8.92
CA ARG A 125 -4.52 2.88 -10.35
C ARG A 125 -4.02 4.14 -11.05
N LYS A 126 -4.63 5.30 -10.79
CA LYS A 126 -4.16 6.58 -11.35
C LYS A 126 -2.72 6.88 -10.93
N ARG A 127 -2.40 6.77 -9.63
CA ARG A 127 -1.06 7.02 -9.10
C ARG A 127 -0.01 6.05 -9.64
N LEU A 128 -0.37 4.78 -9.80
CA LEU A 128 0.50 3.78 -10.41
C LEU A 128 0.81 4.14 -11.86
N ILE A 129 -0.21 4.49 -12.65
CA ILE A 129 -0.03 4.92 -14.04
C ILE A 129 0.87 6.16 -14.10
N TRP A 130 0.60 7.18 -13.28
CA TRP A 130 1.45 8.37 -13.19
C TRP A 130 2.90 8.04 -12.78
N SER A 131 3.09 7.05 -11.91
CA SER A 131 4.43 6.59 -11.52
C SER A 131 5.14 5.88 -12.68
N ILE A 132 4.44 5.06 -13.46
CA ILE A 132 4.99 4.38 -14.65
C ILE A 132 5.35 5.42 -15.72
N VAL A 133 4.52 6.42 -15.94
CA VAL A 133 4.79 7.50 -16.90
C VAL A 133 5.94 8.41 -16.42
N GLY A 134 6.06 8.62 -15.11
CA GLY A 134 7.18 9.38 -14.51
C GLY A 134 8.48 8.58 -14.37
N MET A 135 8.44 7.25 -14.48
CA MET A 135 9.61 6.37 -14.32
C MET A 135 10.71 6.65 -15.35
N PRO A 136 10.45 6.81 -16.66
CA PRO A 136 11.48 7.15 -17.65
C PRO A 136 12.26 8.43 -17.33
N ILE A 137 11.60 9.39 -16.68
CA ILE A 137 12.23 10.66 -16.27
C ILE A 137 13.07 10.45 -15.01
N SER A 138 12.55 9.70 -14.03
CA SER A 138 13.21 9.50 -12.73
C SER A 138 14.27 8.39 -12.71
N ALA A 139 14.17 7.38 -13.58
CA ALA A 139 15.06 6.22 -13.62
C ALA A 139 16.53 6.57 -13.91
N PRO A 140 16.86 7.51 -14.83
CA PRO A 140 18.23 7.96 -15.02
C PRO A 140 18.86 8.55 -13.76
N PHE A 141 18.09 9.33 -12.99
CA PHE A 141 18.55 9.93 -11.72
C PHE A 141 18.71 8.90 -10.59
N ALA A 142 18.04 7.75 -10.70
CA ALA A 142 18.22 6.63 -9.77
C ALA A 142 19.46 5.77 -10.10
N LEU A 143 19.83 5.68 -11.38
CA LEU A 143 20.96 4.89 -11.86
C LEU A 143 22.30 5.65 -11.79
N VAL A 144 22.27 6.96 -12.00
CA VAL A 144 23.44 7.82 -11.80
C VAL A 144 23.48 8.24 -10.34
N PRO A 145 24.49 7.85 -9.54
CA PRO A 145 24.62 8.34 -8.17
C PRO A 145 25.01 9.81 -8.22
N MET A 146 24.03 10.71 -8.40
CA MET A 146 24.27 12.14 -8.34
C MET A 146 24.45 12.52 -6.86
N TYR A 147 25.70 12.52 -6.45
CA TYR A 147 26.17 12.88 -5.11
C TYR A 147 25.75 14.31 -4.68
N GLU A 148 25.29 15.21 -5.58
CA GLU A 148 25.01 16.61 -5.20
C GLU A 148 23.71 17.26 -5.76
N SER A 149 22.98 16.66 -6.73
CA SER A 149 21.89 17.38 -7.43
C SER A 149 20.47 17.13 -6.88
N LEU A 150 20.23 16.04 -6.16
CA LEU A 150 18.89 15.65 -5.67
C LEU A 150 18.29 16.67 -4.70
N ASP A 151 19.08 17.26 -3.80
CA ASP A 151 18.61 18.31 -2.89
C ASP A 151 18.13 19.55 -3.66
N ARG A 152 18.82 19.91 -4.76
CA ARG A 152 18.49 21.07 -5.58
C ARG A 152 17.28 20.83 -6.50
N VAL A 153 17.19 19.65 -7.12
CA VAL A 153 16.09 19.31 -8.05
C VAL A 153 14.77 19.08 -7.31
N TRP A 154 14.78 18.42 -6.15
CA TRP A 154 13.56 18.28 -5.34
C TRP A 154 13.11 19.60 -4.73
N LYS A 155 14.04 20.49 -4.31
CA LYS A 155 13.68 21.86 -3.90
C LYS A 155 12.97 22.63 -5.01
N LEU A 156 13.40 22.49 -6.28
CA LEU A 156 12.75 23.15 -7.42
C LEU A 156 11.41 22.51 -7.81
N GLN A 157 11.31 21.18 -7.77
CA GLN A 157 10.06 20.46 -8.08
C GLN A 157 8.98 20.73 -7.02
N PHE A 158 9.33 20.71 -5.72
CA PHE A 158 8.39 20.93 -4.62
C PHE A 158 8.14 22.40 -4.29
N ALA A 159 9.04 23.35 -4.61
CA ALA A 159 8.74 24.77 -4.51
C ALA A 159 7.63 25.18 -5.50
N ASN A 160 7.64 24.60 -6.71
CA ASN A 160 6.59 24.84 -7.70
C ASN A 160 5.27 24.14 -7.32
N THR A 161 5.30 22.97 -6.68
CA THR A 161 4.05 22.34 -6.19
C THR A 161 3.53 23.03 -4.93
N ALA A 162 4.39 23.52 -4.03
CA ALA A 162 3.97 24.25 -2.83
C ALA A 162 3.40 25.65 -3.15
N ALA A 163 3.84 26.28 -4.25
CA ALA A 163 3.22 27.51 -4.75
C ALA A 163 1.77 27.29 -5.22
N GLU A 164 1.46 26.13 -5.81
CA GLU A 164 0.07 25.76 -6.13
C GLU A 164 -0.78 25.44 -4.87
N TYR A 165 -0.17 24.88 -3.81
CA TYR A 165 -0.88 24.62 -2.54
C TYR A 165 -1.04 25.84 -1.62
N LEU A 166 -0.36 26.97 -1.91
CA LEU A 166 -0.46 28.21 -1.13
C LEU A 166 -1.39 29.27 -1.75
N ILE A 167 -1.97 29.02 -2.93
CA ILE A 167 -2.86 29.99 -3.63
C ILE A 167 -4.36 29.63 -3.55
N PHE A 168 -4.73 28.43 -3.09
CA PHE A 168 -6.14 28.12 -2.79
C PHE A 168 -6.38 28.02 -1.28
N PRO A 169 -6.88 29.09 -0.64
CA PRO A 169 -7.37 28.99 0.73
C PRO A 169 -8.62 28.11 0.72
N SER A 170 -8.79 27.40 1.82
CA SER A 170 -10.04 26.78 2.26
C SER A 170 -11.30 27.54 1.83
N SER A 171 -12.11 26.92 0.98
CA SER A 171 -13.53 27.24 0.88
C SER A 171 -14.30 26.06 0.29
N ILE A 172 -15.06 25.42 1.19
CA ILE A 172 -16.23 24.53 1.00
C ILE A 172 -15.93 23.10 0.53
#